data_AF-A0A182P3S8-F1
#
_entry.id   AF-A0A182P3S8-F1
#
_cell.length_a   1.000
_cell.length_b   1.000
_cell.length_c   1.000
_cell.angle_alpha   90.00
_cell.angle_beta   90.00
_cell.angle_gamma   90.00
#
_symmetry.space_group_name_H-M   'P 1'
#
loop_
_entity.id
_entity.type
_entity.pdbx_description
1 polymer ?
#
loop_
_entity_poly.entity_id
_entity_poly.type
_entity_poly.pdbx_seq_one_letter_code
_entity_poly.pdbx_strand_id
1 'polypeptide(L)'
;MHMYGKLCALFLLLAWCSSFALSQRPVLNIQVCSDFEEYTYSYACQPTCAERTCTITSESAKRETCTCKLGYIRQYTKGPCIRTSRCPL
;
A
#
# COMPACT_ATOMS: atom_id res chain seq x y z
N MET A 1 -61.07 8.45 5.89
CA MET A 1 -60.17 8.42 4.70
C MET A 1 -58.73 8.41 5.21
N HIS A 2 -58.20 7.23 5.57
CA HIS A 2 -56.93 7.09 6.30
C HIS A 2 -55.94 6.18 5.55
N MET A 3 -55.83 6.36 4.22
CA MET A 3 -55.01 5.49 3.36
C MET A 3 -53.90 6.19 2.58
N TYR A 4 -53.65 7.50 2.78
CA TYR A 4 -52.58 8.21 2.04
C TYR A 4 -51.31 8.48 2.88
N GLY A 5 -51.40 8.49 4.22
CA GLY A 5 -50.24 8.77 5.08
C GLY A 5 -49.22 7.62 5.21
N LYS A 6 -49.68 6.36 5.11
CA LYS A 6 -48.81 5.18 5.23
C LYS A 6 -47.98 4.91 3.97
N LEU A 7 -48.51 5.25 2.79
CA LEU A 7 -47.80 5.09 1.52
C LEU A 7 -46.67 6.12 1.36
N CYS A 8 -46.87 7.36 1.82
CA CYS A 8 -45.85 8.42 1.77
C CYS A 8 -44.64 8.08 2.66
N ALA A 9 -44.87 7.54 3.86
CA ALA A 9 -43.80 7.10 4.76
C ALA A 9 -43.01 5.90 4.21
N LEU A 10 -43.67 4.97 3.52
CA LEU A 10 -43.02 3.83 2.85
C LEU A 10 -42.16 4.26 1.66
N PHE A 11 -42.60 5.24 0.86
CA PHE A 11 -41.82 5.79 -0.24
C PHE A 11 -40.57 6.55 0.23
N LEU A 12 -40.65 7.26 1.35
CA LEU A 12 -39.49 7.95 1.95
C LEU A 12 -38.45 6.97 2.52
N LEU A 13 -38.89 5.85 3.12
CA LEU A 13 -37.99 4.80 3.59
C LEU A 13 -37.30 4.03 2.44
N LEU A 14 -38.03 3.77 1.35
CA LEU A 14 -37.45 3.10 0.17
C LEU A 14 -36.47 3.99 -0.61
N ALA A 15 -36.70 5.31 -0.64
CA ALA A 15 -35.78 6.29 -1.22
C ALA A 15 -34.50 6.45 -0.39
N TRP A 16 -34.56 6.23 0.93
CA TRP A 16 -33.37 6.22 1.79
C TRP A 16 -32.58 4.91 1.68
N CYS A 17 -33.22 3.74 1.61
CA CYS A 17 -32.48 2.47 1.46
C CYS A 17 -31.68 2.37 0.14
N SER A 18 -32.15 3.01 -0.93
CA SER A 18 -31.48 2.98 -2.24
C SER A 18 -30.27 3.94 -2.33
N SER A 19 -30.11 4.85 -1.36
CA SER A 19 -29.00 5.81 -1.32
C SER A 19 -27.76 5.30 -0.60
N PHE A 20 -27.88 4.31 0.30
CA PHE A 20 -26.76 3.79 1.09
C PHE A 20 -26.00 2.62 0.43
N ALA A 21 -26.55 2.00 -0.62
CA ALA A 21 -25.96 0.81 -1.24
C ALA A 21 -24.84 1.10 -2.28
N LEU A 22 -24.55 2.37 -2.58
CA LEU A 22 -23.66 2.75 -3.71
C LEU A 22 -22.30 3.34 -3.31
N SER A 23 -21.93 3.35 -2.03
CA SER A 23 -20.69 4.01 -1.57
C SER A 23 -19.78 3.13 -0.72
N GLN A 24 -19.58 1.88 -1.12
CA GLN A 24 -18.38 1.13 -0.71
C GLN A 24 -17.74 0.53 -1.95
N ARG A 25 -17.13 1.39 -2.79
CA ARG A 25 -16.07 0.88 -3.66
C ARG A 25 -14.98 0.35 -2.72
N PRO A 26 -14.58 -0.92 -2.80
CA PRO A 26 -13.43 -1.37 -2.04
C PRO A 26 -12.26 -0.48 -2.47
N VAL A 27 -11.72 0.28 -1.51
CA VAL A 27 -10.46 0.98 -1.73
C VAL A 27 -9.43 -0.14 -1.90
N LEU A 28 -9.09 -0.44 -3.16
CA LEU A 28 -8.01 -1.36 -3.44
C LEU A 28 -6.77 -0.71 -2.82
N ASN A 29 -6.26 -1.28 -1.74
CA ASN A 29 -5.02 -0.84 -1.11
C ASN A 29 -3.87 -1.25 -2.03
N ILE A 30 -3.71 -0.52 -3.13
CA ILE A 30 -2.59 -0.68 -4.05
C ILE A 30 -1.39 -0.10 -3.33
N GLN A 31 -0.49 -0.96 -2.87
CA GLN A 31 0.79 -0.52 -2.34
C GLN A 31 1.59 0.10 -3.49
N VAL A 32 1.71 1.43 -3.49
CA VAL A 32 2.53 2.17 -4.45
C VAL A 32 3.93 2.36 -3.87
N CYS A 33 4.95 1.88 -4.59
CA CYS A 33 6.34 2.06 -4.22
C CYS A 33 6.92 3.35 -4.80
N SER A 34 8.00 3.85 -4.19
CA SER A 34 8.70 5.05 -4.66
C SER A 34 9.42 4.80 -5.99
N ASP A 35 9.91 5.87 -6.61
CA ASP A 35 10.84 5.77 -7.73
C ASP A 35 12.01 4.83 -7.41
N PHE A 36 12.36 4.00 -8.39
CA PHE A 36 13.42 3.00 -8.30
C PHE A 36 13.19 1.89 -7.26
N GLU A 37 11.98 1.74 -6.77
CA GLU A 37 11.53 0.60 -5.97
C GLU A 37 10.55 -0.29 -6.75
N GLU A 38 10.50 -1.56 -6.38
CA GLU A 38 9.51 -2.54 -6.85
C GLU A 38 8.88 -3.25 -5.65
N TYR A 39 7.58 -3.55 -5.75
CA TYR A 39 6.88 -4.30 -4.71
C TYR A 39 7.16 -5.79 -4.90
N THR A 40 7.82 -6.42 -3.94
CA THR A 40 8.23 -7.83 -4.03
C THR A 40 8.25 -8.49 -2.65
N TYR A 41 8.28 -9.82 -2.64
CA TYR A 41 8.45 -10.62 -1.42
C TYR A 41 9.93 -10.84 -1.15
N SER A 42 10.49 -10.08 -0.21
CA SER A 42 11.93 -10.10 0.08
C SER A 42 12.21 -10.00 1.58
N TYR A 43 13.49 -10.10 1.94
CA TYR A 43 13.93 -9.93 3.32
C TYR A 43 13.70 -8.49 3.79
N ALA A 44 13.39 -8.34 5.07
CA ALA A 44 13.23 -7.01 5.68
C ALA A 44 14.53 -6.19 5.66
N CYS A 45 15.70 -6.86 5.70
CA CYS A 45 16.99 -6.20 5.57
C CYS A 45 17.21 -5.77 4.11
N GLN A 46 17.58 -4.51 3.93
CA GLN A 46 18.01 -3.98 2.65
C GLN A 46 19.35 -3.27 2.79
N PRO A 47 20.32 -3.54 1.90
CA PRO A 47 21.61 -2.90 1.95
C PRO A 47 21.46 -1.39 1.71
N THR A 48 22.35 -0.63 2.34
CA THR A 48 22.45 0.82 2.19
C THR A 48 23.80 1.23 1.60
N CYS A 49 23.97 2.50 1.22
CA CYS A 49 25.28 2.99 0.79
C CYS A 49 26.37 2.79 1.84
N ALA A 50 26.05 2.98 3.13
CA ALA A 50 26.98 2.83 4.25
C ALA A 50 27.18 1.36 4.65
N GLU A 51 26.14 0.54 4.54
CA GLU A 51 26.15 -0.88 4.93
C GLU A 51 25.74 -1.73 3.71
N ARG A 52 26.74 -2.18 2.95
CA ARG A 52 26.54 -2.88 1.67
C ARG A 52 26.08 -4.32 1.84
N THR A 53 26.17 -4.86 3.06
CA THR A 53 25.90 -6.26 3.34
C THR A 53 24.76 -6.39 4.35
N CYS A 54 23.85 -7.30 4.08
CA CYS A 54 22.84 -7.74 5.04
C CYS A 54 23.19 -9.16 5.48
N THR A 55 23.34 -9.38 6.79
CA THR A 55 23.42 -10.75 7.31
C THR A 55 22.01 -11.34 7.28
N ILE A 56 21.80 -12.30 6.39
CA ILE A 56 20.54 -13.02 6.26
C ILE A 56 20.73 -14.42 6.84
N THR A 57 19.96 -14.72 7.88
CA THR A 57 19.90 -16.04 8.54
C THR A 57 18.63 -16.78 8.14
N SER A 58 18.53 -18.07 8.49
CA SER A 58 17.30 -18.86 8.33
C SER A 58 16.10 -18.28 9.08
N GLU A 59 16.34 -17.50 10.15
CA GLU A 59 15.31 -16.84 10.97
C GLU A 59 14.91 -15.46 10.44
N SER A 60 15.58 -14.98 9.38
CA SER A 60 15.32 -13.65 8.84
C SER A 60 13.93 -13.55 8.21
N ALA A 61 13.13 -12.62 8.72
CA ALA A 61 11.77 -12.41 8.24
C ALA A 61 11.74 -11.93 6.78
N LYS A 62 10.93 -12.61 5.98
CA LYS A 62 10.51 -12.15 4.65
C LYS A 62 9.12 -11.55 4.75
N ARG A 63 8.87 -10.53 3.94
CA ARG A 63 7.56 -9.88 3.82
C ARG A 63 7.44 -9.24 2.46
N GLU A 64 6.21 -9.00 2.03
CA GLU A 64 5.94 -8.15 0.90
C GLU A 64 6.28 -6.70 1.27
N THR A 65 7.15 -6.06 0.50
CA THR A 65 7.61 -4.70 0.76
C THR A 65 8.13 -4.08 -0.53
N CYS A 66 8.22 -2.74 -0.54
CA CYS A 66 8.94 -2.03 -1.57
C CYS A 66 10.45 -2.22 -1.38
N THR A 67 11.12 -2.70 -2.42
CA THR A 67 12.57 -2.91 -2.42
C THR A 67 13.25 -2.17 -3.57
N CYS A 68 14.50 -1.73 -3.40
CA CYS A 68 15.25 -1.14 -4.51
C CYS A 68 15.36 -2.12 -5.68
N LYS A 69 15.06 -1.62 -6.89
CA LYS A 69 15.24 -2.37 -8.14
C LYS A 69 16.72 -2.74 -8.35
N LEU A 70 16.97 -3.73 -9.21
CA LEU A 70 18.33 -4.09 -9.60
C LEU A 70 19.14 -2.88 -10.09
N GLY A 71 20.36 -2.72 -9.59
CA GLY A 71 21.25 -1.58 -9.90
C GLY A 71 21.00 -0.33 -9.05
N TYR A 72 20.05 -0.37 -8.12
CA TYR A 72 19.78 0.67 -7.13
C TYR A 72 20.05 0.15 -5.71
N ILE A 73 20.38 1.07 -4.81
CA ILE A 73 20.68 0.79 -3.40
C ILE A 73 20.05 1.86 -2.53
N ARG A 74 19.65 1.51 -1.30
CA ARG A 74 19.01 2.46 -0.40
C ARG A 74 20.06 3.45 0.12
N GLN A 75 19.81 4.75 0.05
CA GLN A 75 20.82 5.72 0.46
C GLN A 75 21.17 5.60 1.95
N TYR A 76 20.15 5.46 2.78
CA TYR A 76 20.21 5.21 4.22
C TYR A 76 18.97 4.41 4.64
N THR A 77 18.91 3.92 5.87
CA THR A 77 17.76 3.14 6.38
C THR A 77 16.45 3.92 6.20
N LYS A 78 15.47 3.32 5.50
CA LYS A 78 14.20 3.96 5.10
C LYS A 78 14.33 5.19 4.18
N GLY A 79 15.52 5.48 3.65
CA GLY A 79 15.76 6.54 2.66
C GLY A 79 15.44 6.10 1.23
N PRO A 80 15.62 6.97 0.23
CA PRO A 80 15.32 6.65 -1.17
C PRO A 80 16.27 5.60 -1.76
N CYS A 81 15.83 4.90 -2.80
CA CYS A 81 16.71 4.11 -3.63
C CYS A 81 17.40 5.00 -4.67
N ILE A 82 18.72 4.93 -4.73
CA ILE A 82 19.55 5.69 -5.68
C ILE A 82 20.38 4.73 -6.52
N ARG A 83 20.88 5.17 -7.67
CA ARG A 83 21.85 4.36 -8.44
C ARG A 83 23.05 4.05 -7.57
N THR A 84 23.52 2.80 -7.57
CA THR A 84 24.65 2.37 -6.75
C THR A 84 25.91 3.22 -6.96
N SER A 85 26.13 3.73 -8.17
CA SER A 85 27.23 4.62 -8.52
C SER A 85 27.17 6.03 -7.91
N ARG A 86 26.04 6.40 -7.28
CA ARG A 86 25.85 7.69 -6.60
C ARG A 86 26.04 7.61 -5.09
N CYS A 87 26.39 6.44 -4.55
CA CYS A 87 26.75 6.38 -3.14
C CYS A 87 28.02 7.20 -2.88
N PRO A 88 28.08 7.93 -1.75
CA PRO A 88 29.33 8.54 -1.32
C PRO A 88 30.40 7.46 -1.14
N LEU A 89 31.64 7.81 -1.51
CA LEU A 89 32.83 6.98 -1.26
C LEU A 89 33.20 7.02 0.22
#